data_AF-A0A3E2TQ52-F1
#
_entry.id   AF-A0A3E2TQ52-F1
#
_cell.length_a   1.000
_cell.length_b   1.000
_cell.length_c   1.000
_cell.angle_alpha   90.00
_cell.angle_beta   90.00
_cell.angle_gamma   90.00
#
_symmetry.space_group_name_H-M   'P 1'
#
loop_
_entity.id
_entity.type
_entity.pdbx_description
1 polymer ?
#
loop_
_entity_poly.entity_id
_entity_poly.type
_entity_poly.pdbx_seq_one_letter_code
_entity_poly.pdbx_strand_id
1 'polypeptide(L)'
;MSYVIIGLIIVACIIHSVLKKSKETADQAVNDAIVPGVMNALFDDVQMHPEGYLLDVKGSNIPLQTYSYLNSSGNICFRYQGHPAELCSITLTDVNDYIDENNDMRQTNEQEIYRGQWMCCELGETFPTGFTFWPRGKLDKIFRTKTIKTGYEAFDKRFNLSCDNEEWVMYFLNQDRMARILELTQTAFGEFAVCLHGDGKVDLAVHSGHHFFEVGRDRNNPEALKQRYTRELKWCRDMLDVFIS
;
A
#
# COMPACT_ATOMS: atom_id res chain seq x y z
N MET A 1 25.37 -17.92 -38.69
CA MET A 1 24.47 -18.33 -37.58
C MET A 1 24.39 -17.27 -36.48
N SER A 2 25.50 -16.66 -36.03
CA SER A 2 25.47 -15.66 -34.93
C SER A 2 24.72 -14.34 -35.25
N TYR A 3 24.80 -13.81 -36.48
CA TYR A 3 24.13 -12.54 -36.83
C TYR A 3 22.59 -12.65 -36.94
N VAL A 4 22.07 -13.82 -37.32
CA VAL A 4 20.61 -14.06 -37.43
C VAL A 4 19.98 -14.19 -36.04
N ILE A 5 20.70 -14.80 -35.10
CA ILE A 5 20.25 -14.95 -33.69
C ILE A 5 20.26 -13.58 -32.99
N ILE A 6 21.31 -12.76 -33.18
CA ILE A 6 21.38 -11.40 -32.61
C ILE A 6 20.29 -10.50 -33.21
N GLY A 7 20.03 -10.58 -34.52
CA GLY A 7 18.97 -9.82 -35.18
C GLY A 7 17.55 -10.17 -34.71
N LEU A 8 17.27 -11.45 -34.46
CA LEU A 8 15.98 -11.92 -33.93
C LEU A 8 15.75 -11.48 -32.47
N ILE A 9 16.81 -11.48 -31.64
CA ILE A 9 16.73 -11.03 -30.24
C ILE A 9 16.43 -9.52 -30.17
N ILE A 10 17.10 -8.70 -30.98
CA ILE A 10 16.87 -7.25 -30.99
C ILE A 10 15.44 -6.92 -31.43
N VAL A 11 14.93 -7.59 -32.47
CA VAL A 11 13.55 -7.40 -32.93
C VAL A 11 12.54 -7.83 -31.86
N ALA A 12 12.76 -8.96 -31.18
CA ALA A 12 11.90 -9.43 -30.09
C ALA A 12 11.87 -8.48 -28.88
N CYS A 13 13.01 -7.88 -28.52
CA CYS A 13 13.11 -6.88 -27.44
C CYS A 13 12.41 -5.55 -27.79
N ILE A 14 12.51 -5.11 -29.06
CA ILE A 14 11.80 -3.92 -29.53
C ILE A 14 10.29 -4.18 -29.53
N ILE A 15 9.84 -5.33 -30.02
CA ILE A 15 8.42 -5.72 -30.00
C ILE A 15 7.90 -5.79 -28.56
N HIS A 16 8.64 -6.40 -27.62
CA HIS A 16 8.26 -6.44 -26.20
C HIS A 16 8.14 -5.05 -25.59
N SER A 17 9.10 -4.17 -25.85
CA SER A 17 9.09 -2.79 -25.34
C SER A 17 7.90 -2.00 -25.88
N VAL A 18 7.61 -2.11 -27.18
CA VAL A 18 6.46 -1.46 -27.82
C VAL A 18 5.13 -2.00 -27.26
N LEU A 19 5.01 -3.32 -27.09
CA LEU A 19 3.82 -3.93 -26.51
C LEU A 19 3.60 -3.48 -25.06
N LYS A 20 4.64 -3.46 -24.23
CA LYS A 20 4.58 -2.98 -22.84
C LYS A 20 4.11 -1.53 -22.78
N LYS A 21 4.70 -0.65 -23.59
CA LYS A 21 4.29 0.77 -23.65
C LYS A 21 2.85 0.93 -24.14
N SER A 22 2.42 0.16 -25.13
CA SER A 22 1.02 0.19 -25.60
C SER A 22 0.05 -0.27 -24.51
N LYS A 23 0.46 -1.29 -23.73
CA LYS A 23 -0.31 -1.84 -22.62
C LYS A 23 -0.50 -0.79 -21.52
N GLU A 24 0.58 -0.13 -21.12
CA GLU A 24 0.56 0.96 -20.12
C GLU A 24 -0.30 2.14 -20.59
N THR A 25 -0.20 2.51 -21.87
CA THR A 25 -1.04 3.58 -22.44
C THR A 25 -2.53 3.23 -22.41
N ALA A 26 -2.88 1.98 -22.72
CA ALA A 26 -4.26 1.51 -22.67
C ALA A 26 -4.80 1.43 -21.23
N ASP A 27 -3.97 0.97 -20.28
CA ASP A 27 -4.34 0.95 -18.87
C ASP A 27 -4.53 2.36 -18.31
N GLN A 28 -3.67 3.31 -18.72
CA GLN A 28 -3.81 4.72 -18.36
C GLN A 28 -5.13 5.30 -18.88
N ALA A 29 -5.48 5.07 -20.15
CA ALA A 29 -6.73 5.58 -20.72
C ALA A 29 -7.98 5.04 -20.01
N VAL A 30 -7.95 3.78 -19.56
CA VAL A 30 -9.03 3.19 -18.74
C VAL A 30 -9.09 3.88 -17.37
N ASN A 31 -7.95 4.10 -16.72
CA ASN A 31 -7.90 4.75 -15.42
C ASN A 31 -8.32 6.23 -15.49
N ASP A 32 -7.90 6.97 -16.52
CA ASP A 32 -8.31 8.37 -16.75
C ASP A 32 -9.83 8.52 -16.86
N ALA A 33 -10.52 7.50 -17.38
CA ALA A 33 -11.97 7.48 -17.49
C ALA A 33 -12.71 7.08 -16.20
N ILE A 34 -12.07 6.33 -15.30
CA ILE A 34 -12.74 5.71 -14.13
C ILE A 34 -12.34 6.39 -12.83
N VAL A 35 -11.03 6.57 -12.60
CA VAL A 35 -10.47 6.92 -11.29
C VAL A 35 -10.98 8.28 -10.81
N PRO A 36 -11.01 9.36 -11.63
CA PRO A 36 -11.54 10.63 -11.15
C PRO A 36 -12.98 10.51 -10.64
N GLY A 37 -13.84 9.76 -11.35
CA GLY A 37 -15.23 9.56 -10.97
C GLY A 37 -15.40 8.76 -9.68
N VAL A 38 -14.56 7.76 -9.44
CA VAL A 38 -14.57 6.98 -8.18
C VAL A 38 -14.05 7.83 -7.03
N MET A 39 -12.95 8.57 -7.21
CA MET A 39 -12.36 9.42 -6.18
C MET A 39 -13.32 10.53 -5.75
N ASN A 40 -13.89 11.28 -6.70
CA ASN A 40 -14.82 12.38 -6.42
C ASN A 40 -16.17 11.90 -5.85
N ALA A 41 -16.47 10.60 -5.92
CA ALA A 41 -17.66 10.03 -5.29
C ALA A 41 -17.44 9.71 -3.80
N LEU A 42 -16.19 9.65 -3.33
CA LEU A 42 -15.82 9.23 -1.99
C LEU A 42 -15.10 10.31 -1.18
N PHE A 43 -14.43 11.25 -1.85
CA PHE A 43 -13.54 12.24 -1.25
C PHE A 43 -13.75 13.62 -1.87
N ASP A 44 -13.38 14.64 -1.10
CA ASP A 44 -13.41 16.05 -1.52
C ASP A 44 -12.03 16.49 -2.04
N ASP A 45 -11.97 17.64 -2.74
CA ASP A 45 -10.72 18.29 -3.15
C ASP A 45 -9.68 17.36 -3.84
N VAL A 46 -10.14 16.43 -4.69
CA VAL A 46 -9.29 15.41 -5.33
C VAL A 46 -8.30 16.01 -6.32
N GLN A 47 -7.02 15.69 -6.15
CA GLN A 47 -5.90 16.08 -6.99
C GLN A 47 -5.16 14.84 -7.50
N MET A 48 -5.40 14.49 -8.77
CA MET A 48 -4.88 13.26 -9.41
C MET A 48 -3.36 13.20 -9.57
N HIS A 49 -2.70 14.37 -9.61
CA HIS A 49 -1.25 14.51 -9.79
C HIS A 49 -0.77 15.68 -8.91
N PRO A 50 -0.65 15.47 -7.60
CA PRO A 50 -0.30 16.53 -6.68
C PRO A 50 1.18 16.93 -6.83
N GLU A 51 1.49 18.20 -6.56
CA GLU A 51 2.87 18.71 -6.57
C GLU A 51 3.64 18.37 -5.29
N GLY A 52 2.93 18.02 -4.22
CA GLY A 52 3.47 17.64 -2.92
C GLY A 52 2.84 16.36 -2.39
N TYR A 53 3.56 15.70 -1.49
CA TYR A 53 3.19 14.40 -0.91
C TYR A 53 3.19 14.51 0.62
N LEU A 54 2.18 13.92 1.24
CA LEU A 54 2.02 13.72 2.68
C LEU A 54 2.61 12.37 3.12
N LEU A 55 2.54 11.34 2.29
CA LEU A 55 2.90 9.98 2.67
C LEU A 55 4.41 9.75 2.66
N ASP A 56 4.96 9.42 3.84
CA ASP A 56 6.35 8.98 4.00
C ASP A 56 6.37 7.53 4.49
N VAL A 57 6.60 6.61 3.55
CA VAL A 57 6.61 5.17 3.86
C VAL A 57 7.71 4.82 4.88
N LYS A 58 8.88 5.47 4.80
CA LYS A 58 10.00 5.19 5.70
C LYS A 58 9.73 5.70 7.10
N GLY A 59 9.05 6.84 7.21
CA GLY A 59 8.62 7.44 8.49
C GLY A 59 7.35 6.82 9.10
N SER A 60 6.65 5.92 8.39
CA SER A 60 5.33 5.41 8.83
C SER A 60 5.33 4.50 10.05
N ASN A 61 6.49 4.04 10.54
CA ASN A 61 6.64 3.00 11.57
C ASN A 61 5.98 1.65 11.25
N ILE A 62 5.32 1.49 10.09
CA ILE A 62 4.78 0.22 9.62
C ILE A 62 5.95 -0.72 9.27
N PRO A 63 6.02 -1.93 9.84
CA PRO A 63 7.13 -2.84 9.56
C PRO A 63 7.11 -3.33 8.11
N LEU A 64 8.22 -3.12 7.39
CA LEU A 64 8.43 -3.57 6.01
C LEU A 64 9.69 -4.40 5.89
N GLN A 65 9.61 -5.51 5.15
CA GLN A 65 10.75 -6.40 4.94
C GLN A 65 11.93 -5.64 4.32
N THR A 66 13.15 -6.12 4.52
CA THR A 66 14.33 -5.47 3.93
C THR A 66 14.22 -5.40 2.41
N TYR A 67 14.58 -4.25 1.85
CA TYR A 67 14.53 -3.96 0.43
C TYR A 67 15.75 -3.13 0.01
N SER A 68 16.06 -3.17 -1.28
CA SER A 68 17.14 -2.40 -1.88
C SER A 68 16.67 -1.00 -2.28
N TYR A 69 15.50 -0.90 -2.90
CA TYR A 69 14.84 0.39 -3.16
C TYR A 69 13.32 0.31 -3.10
N LEU A 70 12.69 1.48 -2.94
CA LEU A 70 11.25 1.67 -2.88
C LEU A 70 10.82 2.55 -4.04
N ASN A 71 9.74 2.16 -4.72
CA ASN A 71 9.06 2.97 -5.72
C ASN A 71 7.64 3.32 -5.27
N SER A 72 7.29 4.60 -5.37
CA SER A 72 5.93 5.11 -5.14
C SER A 72 5.33 5.61 -6.44
N SER A 73 4.04 5.38 -6.65
CA SER A 73 3.35 5.75 -7.88
C SER A 73 1.86 5.96 -7.68
N GLY A 74 1.23 6.67 -8.61
CA GLY A 74 -0.22 6.89 -8.62
C GLY A 74 -0.71 7.72 -7.43
N ASN A 75 0.11 8.66 -6.97
CA ASN A 75 -0.19 9.53 -5.84
C ASN A 75 -1.40 10.41 -6.15
N ILE A 76 -2.40 10.42 -5.25
CA ILE A 76 -3.57 11.28 -5.33
C ILE A 76 -3.78 11.90 -3.97
N CYS A 77 -3.80 13.23 -3.90
CA CYS A 77 -4.17 13.97 -2.70
C CYS A 77 -5.66 14.31 -2.72
N PHE A 78 -6.30 14.33 -1.56
CA PHE A 78 -7.72 14.62 -1.41
C PHE A 78 -8.01 15.08 0.03
N ARG A 79 -9.26 15.42 0.32
CA ARG A 79 -9.76 15.60 1.67
C ARG A 79 -10.75 14.50 2.04
N TYR A 80 -10.64 14.03 3.27
CA TYR A 80 -11.61 13.12 3.88
C TYR A 80 -12.16 13.74 5.15
N GLN A 81 -13.47 14.02 5.20
CA GLN A 81 -14.12 14.73 6.32
C GLN A 81 -13.41 16.05 6.69
N GLY A 82 -12.87 16.76 5.70
CA GLY A 82 -12.10 17.99 5.90
C GLY A 82 -10.60 17.79 6.18
N HIS A 83 -10.15 16.57 6.46
CA HIS A 83 -8.75 16.26 6.74
C HIS A 83 -7.93 16.02 5.47
N PRO A 84 -6.71 16.59 5.35
CA PRO A 84 -5.79 16.28 4.25
C PRO A 84 -5.44 14.78 4.25
N ALA A 85 -5.49 14.17 3.06
CA ALA A 85 -5.18 12.76 2.88
C ALA A 85 -4.49 12.53 1.53
N GLU A 86 -3.74 11.44 1.46
CA GLU A 86 -3.08 10.97 0.25
C GLU A 86 -3.23 9.46 0.12
N LEU A 87 -3.33 8.96 -1.11
CA LEU A 87 -3.08 7.55 -1.41
C LEU A 87 -1.96 7.41 -2.43
N CYS A 88 -1.26 6.28 -2.39
CA CYS A 88 -0.29 5.88 -3.41
C CYS A 88 -0.10 4.37 -3.44
N SER A 89 0.58 3.88 -4.48
CA SER A 89 0.96 2.48 -4.63
C SER A 89 2.45 2.30 -4.41
N ILE A 90 2.81 1.34 -3.57
CA ILE A 90 4.20 1.07 -3.19
C ILE A 90 4.66 -0.26 -3.78
N THR A 91 5.87 -0.25 -4.34
CA THR A 91 6.63 -1.44 -4.73
C THR A 91 7.96 -1.44 -4.00
N LEU A 92 8.31 -2.56 -3.36
CA LEU A 92 9.66 -2.75 -2.83
C LEU A 92 10.38 -3.77 -3.70
N THR A 93 11.60 -3.44 -4.07
CA THR A 93 12.45 -4.29 -4.90
C THR A 93 13.70 -4.67 -4.12
N ASP A 94 14.06 -5.95 -4.21
CA ASP A 94 15.36 -6.45 -3.76
C ASP A 94 16.28 -6.61 -4.96
N VAL A 95 17.55 -6.23 -4.79
CA VAL A 95 18.58 -6.29 -5.81
C VAL A 95 19.70 -7.18 -5.30
N ASN A 96 19.90 -8.32 -5.96
CA ASN A 96 20.93 -9.27 -5.61
C ASN A 96 21.87 -9.48 -6.78
N ASP A 97 23.17 -9.32 -6.52
CA ASP A 97 24.21 -9.65 -7.49
C ASP A 97 24.67 -11.09 -7.31
N TYR A 98 24.73 -11.83 -8.41
CA TYR A 98 25.24 -13.20 -8.43
C TYR A 98 26.16 -13.42 -9.62
N ILE A 99 27.01 -14.43 -9.54
CA ILE A 99 27.84 -14.85 -10.67
C ILE A 99 27.06 -15.95 -11.39
N ASP A 100 26.80 -15.77 -12.68
CA ASP A 100 26.15 -16.79 -13.50
C ASP A 100 27.14 -17.91 -13.80
N GLU A 101 26.87 -19.09 -13.25
CA GLU A 101 27.71 -20.28 -13.34
C GLU A 101 27.95 -20.73 -14.80
N ASN A 102 27.14 -20.29 -15.76
CA ASN A 102 27.28 -20.69 -17.16
C ASN A 102 28.26 -19.82 -17.96
N ASN A 103 28.54 -18.59 -17.50
CA ASN A 103 29.34 -17.63 -18.27
C ASN A 103 30.32 -16.82 -17.42
N ASP A 104 30.40 -17.07 -16.10
CA ASP A 104 31.24 -16.36 -15.13
C ASP A 104 31.03 -14.82 -15.12
N MET A 105 29.89 -14.34 -15.63
CA MET A 105 29.54 -12.93 -15.60
C MET A 105 28.73 -12.58 -14.36
N ARG A 106 29.03 -11.42 -13.77
CA ARG A 106 28.18 -10.82 -12.74
C ARG A 106 26.83 -10.44 -13.36
N GLN A 107 25.77 -10.99 -12.82
CA GLN A 107 24.39 -10.66 -13.14
C GLN A 107 23.76 -9.97 -11.94
N THR A 108 22.86 -9.03 -12.21
CA THR A 108 22.04 -8.38 -11.20
C THR A 108 20.60 -8.88 -11.37
N ASN A 109 20.06 -9.49 -10.33
CA ASN A 109 18.65 -9.87 -10.27
C ASN A 109 17.88 -8.82 -9.46
N GLU A 110 16.93 -8.17 -10.11
CA GLU A 110 15.96 -7.31 -9.44
C GLU A 110 14.65 -8.08 -9.27
N GLN A 111 14.21 -8.23 -8.02
CA GLN A 111 12.98 -8.93 -7.69
C GLN A 111 12.03 -8.00 -6.94
N GLU A 112 10.83 -7.82 -7.47
CA GLU A 112 9.73 -7.22 -6.71
C GLU A 112 9.36 -8.16 -5.57
N ILE A 113 9.55 -7.70 -4.34
CA ILE A 113 9.31 -8.49 -3.13
C ILE A 113 8.03 -8.05 -2.41
N TYR A 114 7.50 -6.87 -2.74
CA TYR A 114 6.28 -6.31 -2.14
C TYR A 114 5.54 -5.42 -3.14
N ARG A 115 4.20 -5.52 -3.12
CA ARG A 115 3.27 -4.60 -3.79
C ARG A 115 2.09 -4.34 -2.87
N GLY A 116 1.71 -3.08 -2.68
CA GLY A 116 0.56 -2.75 -1.85
C GLY A 116 0.06 -1.33 -2.00
N GLN A 117 -1.16 -1.12 -1.51
CA GLN A 117 -1.86 0.15 -1.45
C GLN A 117 -1.56 0.85 -0.13
N TRP A 118 -1.24 2.14 -0.21
CA TRP A 118 -0.95 2.98 0.94
C TRP A 118 -1.86 4.19 0.94
N MET A 119 -2.36 4.56 2.12
CA MET A 119 -3.17 5.76 2.34
C MET A 119 -2.75 6.41 3.65
N CYS A 120 -2.70 7.74 3.69
CA CYS A 120 -2.52 8.48 4.92
C CYS A 120 -3.56 9.60 5.08
N CYS A 121 -3.81 10.01 6.31
CA CYS A 121 -4.73 11.09 6.65
C CYS A 121 -4.25 11.85 7.89
N GLU A 122 -4.28 13.19 7.85
CA GLU A 122 -3.90 14.04 8.98
C GLU A 122 -5.14 14.47 9.78
N LEU A 123 -5.34 13.87 10.97
CA LEU A 123 -6.55 14.06 11.78
C LEU A 123 -6.68 15.47 12.40
N GLY A 124 -5.68 16.34 12.26
CA GLY A 124 -5.74 17.73 12.74
C GLY A 124 -5.77 17.88 14.27
N GLU A 125 -5.59 16.78 15.01
CA GLU A 125 -5.40 16.73 16.46
C GLU A 125 -4.08 16.05 16.80
N THR A 126 -3.46 16.42 17.91
CA THR A 126 -2.23 15.77 18.37
C THR A 126 -2.53 14.83 19.53
N PHE A 127 -1.76 13.75 19.60
CA PHE A 127 -1.87 12.71 20.61
C PHE A 127 -0.60 12.65 21.47
N PRO A 128 -0.71 12.21 22.75
CA PRO A 128 0.45 12.06 23.62
C PRO A 128 1.54 11.12 23.09
N THR A 129 1.16 10.13 22.28
CA THR A 129 2.06 9.18 21.62
C THR A 129 1.38 8.59 20.38
N GLY A 130 2.10 7.73 19.66
CA GLY A 130 1.58 6.91 18.59
C GLY A 130 1.53 5.41 18.92
N PHE A 131 0.97 4.64 18.00
CA PHE A 131 1.04 3.19 18.02
C PHE A 131 0.97 2.62 16.62
N THR A 132 1.49 1.42 16.46
CA THR A 132 1.40 0.66 15.21
C THR A 132 0.88 -0.73 15.49
N PHE A 133 -0.08 -1.18 14.70
CA PHE A 133 -0.45 -2.59 14.66
C PHE A 133 -0.33 -3.15 13.25
N TRP A 134 0.00 -4.44 13.16
CA TRP A 134 0.27 -5.12 11.90
C TRP A 134 -0.06 -6.61 12.05
N PRO A 135 -0.31 -7.34 10.96
CA PRO A 135 -0.73 -8.74 11.04
C PRO A 135 0.37 -9.59 11.70
N ARG A 136 -0.03 -10.58 12.48
CA ARG A 136 0.90 -11.61 12.95
C ARG A 136 1.28 -12.52 11.79
N GLY A 137 2.56 -12.85 11.67
CA GLY A 137 2.98 -13.77 10.60
C GLY A 137 4.48 -13.85 10.39
N LYS A 138 4.87 -13.99 9.12
CA LYS A 138 6.27 -14.22 8.72
C LYS A 138 7.18 -13.05 9.11
N LEU A 139 6.62 -11.84 9.13
CA LEU A 139 7.29 -10.60 9.48
C LEU A 139 7.65 -10.52 10.97
N ASP A 140 6.95 -11.25 11.86
CA ASP A 140 7.21 -11.28 13.30
C ASP A 140 8.65 -11.72 13.64
N LYS A 141 9.25 -12.57 12.79
CA LYS A 141 10.62 -13.06 12.99
C LYS A 141 11.67 -12.08 12.50
N ILE A 142 11.29 -11.20 11.57
CA ILE A 142 12.20 -10.25 10.92
C ILE A 142 12.30 -8.98 11.77
N PHE A 143 11.18 -8.53 12.34
CA PHE A 143 11.14 -7.33 13.17
C PHE A 143 11.31 -7.66 14.65
N ARG A 144 12.36 -7.13 15.27
CA ARG A 144 12.58 -7.20 16.72
C ARG A 144 11.87 -6.09 17.47
N THR A 145 10.68 -5.70 17.01
CA THR A 145 9.90 -4.63 17.64
C THR A 145 9.25 -5.15 18.92
N LYS A 146 9.37 -4.39 20.02
CA LYS A 146 8.66 -4.71 21.26
C LYS A 146 7.15 -4.64 20.99
N THR A 147 6.45 -5.73 21.28
CA THR A 147 4.99 -5.80 21.17
C THR A 147 4.34 -5.99 22.53
N ILE A 148 3.10 -5.53 22.65
CA ILE A 148 2.29 -5.66 23.87
C ILE A 148 1.02 -6.46 23.59
N LYS A 149 0.30 -6.84 24.66
CA LYS A 149 -1.01 -7.49 24.57
C LYS A 149 -2.09 -6.52 25.02
N THR A 150 -3.18 -6.48 24.28
CA THR A 150 -4.35 -5.64 24.58
C THR A 150 -5.23 -6.24 25.66
N GLY A 151 -5.10 -7.55 25.90
CA GLY A 151 -6.05 -8.29 26.74
C GLY A 151 -7.34 -8.64 26.00
N TYR A 152 -7.52 -8.19 24.77
CA TYR A 152 -8.61 -8.61 23.90
C TYR A 152 -8.15 -9.73 22.95
N GLU A 153 -8.40 -10.97 23.37
CA GLU A 153 -7.84 -12.17 22.73
C GLU A 153 -8.07 -12.25 21.21
N ALA A 154 -9.25 -11.82 20.74
CA ALA A 154 -9.58 -11.86 19.32
C ALA A 154 -8.68 -10.94 18.47
N PHE A 155 -8.31 -9.78 19.03
CA PHE A 155 -7.38 -8.83 18.43
C PHE A 155 -5.94 -9.34 18.52
N ASP A 156 -5.53 -9.76 19.72
CA ASP A 156 -4.16 -10.24 20.02
C ASP A 156 -3.75 -11.51 19.25
N LYS A 157 -4.72 -12.25 18.71
CA LYS A 157 -4.50 -13.39 17.80
C LYS A 157 -4.19 -12.96 16.37
N ARG A 158 -4.73 -11.83 15.92
CA ARG A 158 -4.61 -11.34 14.53
C ARG A 158 -3.48 -10.33 14.37
N PHE A 159 -3.29 -9.48 15.36
CA PHE A 159 -2.36 -8.36 15.26
C PHE A 159 -1.26 -8.41 16.33
N ASN A 160 -0.10 -7.94 15.93
CA ASN A 160 0.89 -7.39 16.85
C ASN A 160 0.55 -5.92 17.09
N LEU A 161 0.84 -5.41 18.29
CA LEU A 161 0.70 -4.01 18.65
C LEU A 161 1.98 -3.51 19.28
N SER A 162 2.50 -2.38 18.82
CA SER A 162 3.62 -1.65 19.42
C SER A 162 3.22 -0.21 19.68
N CYS A 163 3.70 0.34 20.80
CA CYS A 163 3.43 1.71 21.23
C CYS A 163 4.48 2.13 22.25
N ASP A 164 4.63 3.43 22.47
CA ASP A 164 5.51 3.95 23.53
C ASP A 164 4.79 4.10 24.89
N ASN A 165 3.46 4.26 24.90
CA ASN A 165 2.64 4.38 26.11
C ASN A 165 1.46 3.40 26.10
N GLU A 166 1.59 2.34 26.92
CA GLU A 166 0.59 1.27 27.01
C GLU A 166 -0.74 1.76 27.62
N GLU A 167 -0.72 2.65 28.59
CA GLU A 167 -1.95 3.14 29.23
C GLU A 167 -2.79 3.97 28.25
N TRP A 168 -2.15 4.89 27.54
CA TRP A 168 -2.84 5.72 26.55
C TRP A 168 -3.34 4.89 25.37
N VAL A 169 -2.55 3.94 24.86
CA VAL A 169 -3.01 3.11 23.73
C VAL A 169 -4.22 2.25 24.12
N MET A 170 -4.31 1.75 25.36
CA MET A 170 -5.48 0.98 25.79
C MET A 170 -6.72 1.85 25.98
N TYR A 171 -6.55 3.12 26.34
CA TYR A 171 -7.64 4.09 26.36
C TYR A 171 -8.12 4.44 24.94
N PHE A 172 -7.19 4.74 24.03
CA PHE A 172 -7.51 5.12 22.65
C PHE A 172 -8.03 3.91 21.86
N LEU A 173 -7.27 2.83 21.79
CA LEU A 173 -7.61 1.58 21.11
C LEU A 173 -8.43 0.68 22.03
N ASN A 174 -9.55 1.21 22.52
CA ASN A 174 -10.48 0.47 23.38
C ASN A 174 -11.15 -0.72 22.66
N GLN A 175 -11.92 -1.52 23.39
CA GLN A 175 -12.55 -2.73 22.83
C GLN A 175 -13.50 -2.44 21.66
N ASP A 176 -14.20 -1.31 21.65
CA ASP A 176 -15.11 -0.95 20.55
C ASP A 176 -14.35 -0.65 19.26
N ARG A 177 -13.25 0.12 19.34
CA ARG A 177 -12.38 0.37 18.18
C ARG A 177 -11.70 -0.91 17.71
N MET A 178 -11.22 -1.75 18.62
CA MET A 178 -10.66 -3.06 18.26
C MET A 178 -11.69 -3.97 17.59
N ALA A 179 -12.94 -3.99 18.06
CA ALA A 179 -14.02 -4.77 17.46
C ALA A 179 -14.32 -4.29 16.04
N ARG A 180 -14.38 -2.98 15.80
CA ARG A 180 -14.55 -2.41 14.45
C ARG A 180 -13.39 -2.77 13.52
N ILE A 181 -12.14 -2.73 14.00
CA ILE A 181 -10.98 -3.18 13.22
C ILE A 181 -11.13 -4.67 12.86
N LEU A 182 -11.54 -5.50 13.82
CA LEU A 182 -11.78 -6.93 13.61
C LEU A 182 -12.90 -7.20 12.60
N GLU A 183 -13.97 -6.42 12.60
CA GLU A 183 -15.02 -6.50 11.57
C GLU A 183 -14.46 -6.18 10.18
N LEU A 184 -13.65 -5.12 10.06
CA LEU A 184 -13.01 -4.74 8.80
C LEU A 184 -12.07 -5.83 8.27
N THR A 185 -11.51 -6.70 9.12
CA THR A 185 -10.71 -7.85 8.65
C THR A 185 -11.50 -8.83 7.80
N GLN A 186 -12.83 -8.90 7.97
CA GLN A 186 -13.68 -9.85 7.22
C GLN A 186 -13.87 -9.44 5.75
N THR A 187 -13.72 -8.16 5.46
CA THR A 187 -13.90 -7.57 4.12
C THR A 187 -12.63 -6.97 3.54
N ALA A 188 -11.50 -7.10 4.25
CA ALA A 188 -10.22 -6.59 3.80
C ALA A 188 -9.78 -7.28 2.51
N PHE A 189 -9.15 -6.52 1.61
CA PHE A 189 -8.65 -7.00 0.31
C PHE A 189 -7.16 -7.37 0.35
N GLY A 190 -6.61 -7.51 1.55
CA GLY A 190 -5.24 -7.91 1.84
C GLY A 190 -4.98 -7.88 3.34
N GLU A 191 -3.82 -8.41 3.77
CA GLU A 191 -3.35 -8.14 5.13
C GLU A 191 -3.04 -6.64 5.26
N PHE A 192 -3.21 -6.05 6.45
CA PHE A 192 -3.02 -4.62 6.60
C PHE A 192 -2.37 -4.22 7.92
N ALA A 193 -1.64 -3.12 7.87
CA ALA A 193 -1.01 -2.49 9.01
C ALA A 193 -1.45 -1.04 9.10
N VAL A 194 -1.51 -0.51 10.31
CA VAL A 194 -1.86 0.89 10.57
C VAL A 194 -0.92 1.46 11.61
N CYS A 195 -0.47 2.69 11.38
CA CYS A 195 0.21 3.50 12.38
C CYS A 195 -0.59 4.78 12.62
N LEU A 196 -0.86 5.08 13.89
CA LEU A 196 -1.25 6.42 14.32
C LEU A 196 -0.01 7.08 14.92
N HIS A 197 0.34 8.25 14.41
CA HIS A 197 1.44 9.07 14.92
C HIS A 197 0.96 10.06 15.97
N GLY A 198 1.87 10.49 16.85
CA GLY A 198 1.57 11.48 17.89
C GLY A 198 1.19 12.85 17.34
N ASP A 199 1.54 13.18 16.10
CA ASP A 199 1.14 14.41 15.42
C ASP A 199 -0.26 14.33 14.78
N GLY A 200 -0.95 13.20 14.92
CA GLY A 200 -2.29 12.99 14.38
C GLY A 200 -2.33 12.40 12.99
N LYS A 201 -1.20 12.05 12.38
CA LYS A 201 -1.21 11.36 11.10
C LYS A 201 -1.54 9.87 11.27
N VAL A 202 -2.44 9.35 10.45
CA VAL A 202 -2.70 7.92 10.31
C VAL A 202 -2.09 7.45 9.00
N ASP A 203 -1.22 6.45 9.03
CA ASP A 203 -0.75 5.72 7.85
C ASP A 203 -1.38 4.33 7.81
N LEU A 204 -1.93 3.93 6.67
CA LEU A 204 -2.56 2.65 6.40
C LEU A 204 -1.85 1.98 5.21
N ALA A 205 -1.44 0.73 5.38
CA ALA A 205 -0.84 -0.07 4.32
C ALA A 205 -1.63 -1.38 4.15
N VAL A 206 -2.09 -1.66 2.92
CA VAL A 206 -2.74 -2.93 2.55
C VAL A 206 -1.84 -3.74 1.63
N HIS A 207 -1.48 -4.93 2.08
CA HIS A 207 -0.60 -5.88 1.45
C HIS A 207 -1.44 -6.81 0.56
N SER A 208 -1.93 -6.27 -0.56
CA SER A 208 -2.86 -6.96 -1.45
C SER A 208 -2.18 -7.66 -2.64
N GLY A 209 -0.88 -7.43 -2.85
CA GLY A 209 -0.14 -7.93 -4.01
C GLY A 209 -0.38 -7.15 -5.31
N HIS A 210 -1.17 -6.06 -5.27
CA HIS A 210 -1.44 -5.21 -6.42
C HIS A 210 -1.46 -3.72 -6.05
N HIS A 211 -1.40 -2.87 -7.08
CA HIS A 211 -1.42 -1.41 -6.93
C HIS A 211 -2.85 -0.87 -6.88
N PHE A 212 -3.03 0.34 -6.33
CA PHE A 212 -4.27 1.09 -6.57
C PHE A 212 -4.46 1.26 -8.07
N PHE A 213 -5.70 1.08 -8.51
CA PHE A 213 -6.09 1.25 -9.89
C PHE A 213 -5.36 0.32 -10.88
N GLU A 214 -4.87 -0.83 -10.42
CA GLU A 214 -4.26 -1.82 -11.30
C GLU A 214 -5.31 -2.44 -12.22
N VAL A 215 -5.31 -2.11 -13.51
CA VAL A 215 -6.30 -2.60 -14.47
C VAL A 215 -6.28 -4.13 -14.63
N GLY A 216 -5.08 -4.72 -14.65
CA GLY A 216 -4.90 -6.17 -14.68
C GLY A 216 -5.63 -6.85 -15.84
N ARG A 217 -6.40 -7.91 -15.51
CA ARG A 217 -7.16 -8.70 -16.49
C ARG A 217 -8.51 -8.09 -16.86
N ASP A 218 -8.96 -7.09 -16.11
CA ASP A 218 -10.32 -6.53 -16.22
C ASP A 218 -10.39 -5.31 -17.14
N ARG A 219 -9.36 -5.05 -17.96
CA ARG A 219 -9.27 -3.91 -18.88
C ARG A 219 -10.53 -3.68 -19.71
N ASN A 220 -11.11 -4.76 -20.21
CA ASN A 220 -12.28 -4.70 -21.09
C ASN A 220 -13.61 -4.71 -20.30
N ASN A 221 -13.55 -4.54 -18.97
CA ASN A 221 -14.72 -4.47 -18.10
C ASN A 221 -14.61 -3.26 -17.14
N PRO A 222 -14.86 -2.02 -17.65
CA PRO A 222 -14.77 -0.80 -16.85
C PRO A 222 -15.66 -0.81 -15.60
N GLU A 223 -16.83 -1.45 -15.66
CA GLU A 223 -17.75 -1.51 -14.53
C GLU A 223 -17.20 -2.39 -13.40
N ALA A 224 -16.58 -3.52 -13.70
CA ALA A 224 -15.91 -4.34 -12.69
C ALA A 224 -14.73 -3.61 -12.04
N LEU A 225 -13.95 -2.85 -12.83
CA LEU A 225 -12.87 -2.01 -12.32
C LEU A 225 -13.43 -0.94 -11.36
N LYS A 226 -14.46 -0.21 -11.79
CA LYS A 226 -15.13 0.80 -10.97
C LYS A 226 -15.62 0.23 -9.64
N GLN A 227 -16.27 -0.94 -9.67
CA GLN A 227 -16.76 -1.61 -8.46
C GLN A 227 -15.62 -2.03 -7.53
N ARG A 228 -14.53 -2.60 -8.08
CA ARG A 228 -13.36 -2.97 -7.28
C ARG A 228 -12.72 -1.75 -6.63
N TYR A 229 -12.40 -0.73 -7.41
CA TYR A 229 -11.76 0.49 -6.91
C TYR A 229 -12.62 1.17 -5.84
N THR A 230 -13.93 1.27 -6.07
CA THR A 230 -14.87 1.82 -5.09
C THR A 230 -14.84 1.02 -3.78
N ARG A 231 -14.84 -0.31 -3.85
CA ARG A 231 -14.83 -1.17 -2.67
C ARG A 231 -13.52 -1.04 -1.88
N GLU A 232 -12.38 -1.04 -2.55
CA GLU A 232 -11.07 -0.90 -1.92
C GLU A 232 -10.93 0.46 -1.22
N LEU A 233 -11.30 1.55 -1.91
CA LEU A 233 -11.26 2.89 -1.33
C LEU A 233 -12.24 3.06 -0.17
N LYS A 234 -13.46 2.51 -0.27
CA LYS A 234 -14.41 2.49 0.85
C LYS A 234 -13.86 1.75 2.05
N TRP A 235 -13.20 0.62 1.84
CA TRP A 235 -12.59 -0.11 2.95
C TRP A 235 -11.48 0.72 3.62
N CYS A 236 -10.61 1.39 2.86
CA CYS A 236 -9.59 2.29 3.42
C CYS A 236 -10.23 3.43 4.21
N ARG A 237 -11.29 4.03 3.67
CA ARG A 237 -12.07 5.07 4.33
C ARG A 237 -12.68 4.58 5.65
N ASP A 238 -13.34 3.42 5.63
CA ASP A 238 -13.98 2.84 6.81
C ASP A 238 -12.95 2.48 7.90
N MET A 239 -11.71 2.18 7.50
CA MET A 239 -10.58 2.04 8.43
C MET A 239 -10.17 3.37 9.06
N LEU A 240 -10.08 4.46 8.28
CA LEU A 240 -9.80 5.80 8.82
C LEU A 240 -10.88 6.25 9.81
N ASP A 241 -12.14 5.91 9.55
CA ASP A 241 -13.27 6.20 10.45
C ASP A 241 -13.11 5.59 11.85
N VAL A 242 -12.29 4.55 12.03
CA VAL A 242 -11.99 4.02 13.36
C VAL A 242 -11.22 5.02 14.22
N PHE A 243 -10.40 5.86 13.59
CA PHE A 243 -9.50 6.81 14.27
C PHE A 243 -10.09 8.20 14.40
N ILE A 244 -10.99 8.60 13.49
CA ILE A 244 -11.67 9.90 13.51
C ILE A 244 -12.82 9.94 14.54
N SER A 245 -13.49 8.80 14.77
CA SER A 245 -14.70 8.72 15.62
C SER A 245 -14.43 8.41 17.10
#